data_AF-A0A9P7U0V5-F1
#
_entry.id   AF-A0A9P7U0V5-F1
#
_cell.length_a   1.000
_cell.length_b   1.000
_cell.length_c   1.000
_cell.angle_alpha   90.00
_cell.angle_beta   90.00
_cell.angle_gamma   90.00
#
_symmetry.space_group_name_H-M   'P 1'
#
loop_
_entity.id
_entity.type
_entity.pdbx_description
1 polymer ?
#
loop_
_entity_poly.entity_id
_entity_poly.type
_entity_poly.pdbx_seq_one_letter_code
_entity_poly.pdbx_strand_id
1 'polypeptide(L)'
;MAPGWQRKYHIGVRATQSRKLVAFISAIPVKIRVRNKVFTTSEVNFLCVHKKLRGKRLAPVLIKEVTRVSNLDSVWQGLYTAGVVLPRPVSTCRYYHRALNWPKLHSCGFSPLPAGSKPQYQIRKYALPEEAATKGLRPMQEQDVDAVVSLLTRYLARFDMAPEFTAEEAKHWFLPKKDGKQVIWSYVVE
;
A
#
# COMPACT_ATOMS: atom_id res chain seq x y z
N MET A 1 -6.86 1.29 12.43
CA MET A 1 -5.70 0.39 12.29
C MET A 1 -6.20 -0.93 11.73
N ALA A 2 -5.36 -1.66 11.00
CA ALA A 2 -5.75 -2.94 10.41
C ALA A 2 -6.16 -3.96 11.50
N PRO A 3 -7.08 -4.90 11.21
CA PRO A 3 -7.39 -6.00 12.11
C PRO A 3 -6.12 -6.76 12.54
N GLY A 4 -6.07 -7.19 13.80
CA GLY A 4 -4.90 -7.88 14.37
C GLY A 4 -3.69 -6.98 14.67
N TRP A 5 -3.69 -5.71 14.29
CA TRP A 5 -2.59 -4.80 14.60
C TRP A 5 -2.42 -4.55 16.11
N GLN A 6 -1.16 -4.39 16.54
CA GLN A 6 -0.80 -4.02 17.90
C GLN A 6 0.12 -2.80 17.93
N ARG A 7 -0.04 -1.96 18.96
CA ARG A 7 0.74 -0.71 19.16
C ARG A 7 2.25 -0.91 19.09
N LYS A 8 2.76 -2.04 19.58
CA LYS A 8 4.18 -2.36 19.63
C LYS A 8 4.86 -2.47 18.26
N TYR A 9 4.10 -2.73 17.19
CA TYR A 9 4.65 -2.77 15.83
C TYR A 9 4.95 -1.39 15.24
N HIS A 10 4.52 -0.32 15.90
CA HIS A 10 4.85 1.06 15.52
C HIS A 10 5.98 1.56 16.40
N ILE A 11 7.18 1.57 15.85
CA ILE A 11 8.40 1.89 16.59
C ILE A 11 8.88 3.28 16.16
N GLY A 12 9.00 4.16 17.15
CA GLY A 12 9.53 5.52 16.97
C GLY A 12 10.75 5.77 17.84
N VAL A 13 11.76 6.44 17.30
CA VAL A 13 12.95 6.87 18.04
C VAL A 13 12.86 8.35 18.31
N ARG A 14 13.05 8.75 19.58
CA ARG A 14 13.09 10.17 19.98
C ARG A 14 14.48 10.57 20.45
N ALA A 15 14.88 11.80 20.14
CA ALA A 15 16.08 12.39 20.73
C ALA A 15 15.88 12.59 22.23
N THR A 16 16.85 12.20 23.06
CA THR A 16 16.71 12.19 24.54
C THR A 16 16.40 13.57 25.10
N GLN A 17 17.20 14.58 24.74
CA GLN A 17 17.07 15.94 25.26
C GLN A 17 15.84 16.67 24.71
N SER A 18 15.67 16.72 23.38
CA SER A 18 14.60 17.50 22.75
C SER A 18 13.26 16.78 22.64
N ARG A 19 13.23 15.45 22.91
CA ARG A 19 12.07 14.57 22.75
C ARG A 19 11.47 14.52 21.34
N LYS A 20 12.13 15.13 20.35
CA LYS A 20 11.69 15.13 18.95
C LYS A 20 11.75 13.71 18.37
N LEU A 21 10.73 13.31 17.63
CA LEU A 21 10.72 12.07 16.85
C LEU A 21 11.70 12.20 15.68
N VAL A 22 12.68 11.30 15.61
CA VAL A 22 13.77 11.36 14.63
C VAL A 22 13.83 10.16 13.70
N ALA A 23 13.11 9.08 14.01
CA ALA A 23 12.90 7.99 13.09
C ALA A 23 11.65 7.18 13.43
N PHE A 24 11.13 6.45 12.44
CA PHE A 24 9.93 5.64 12.55
C PHE A 24 10.04 4.40 11.64
N ILE A 25 9.43 3.31 12.07
CA ILE A 25 9.14 2.12 11.27
C ILE A 25 7.83 1.52 11.77
N SER A 26 7.02 0.98 10.86
CA SER A 26 5.77 0.31 11.21
C SER A 26 5.72 -1.07 10.59
N ALA A 27 4.99 -1.96 11.24
CA ALA A 27 4.57 -3.21 10.65
C ALA A 27 3.10 -3.52 10.98
N ILE A 28 2.48 -4.32 10.14
CA ILE A 28 1.16 -4.90 10.36
C ILE A 28 1.23 -6.42 10.11
N PRO A 29 0.46 -7.25 10.84
CA PRO A 29 0.33 -8.65 10.48
C PRO A 29 -0.49 -8.77 9.19
N VAL A 30 -0.01 -9.61 8.26
CA VAL A 30 -0.72 -9.93 7.01
C VAL A 30 -0.65 -11.42 6.78
N LYS A 31 -1.78 -12.05 6.46
CA LYS A 31 -1.81 -13.44 6.04
C LYS A 31 -1.46 -13.52 4.57
N ILE A 32 -0.41 -14.26 4.23
CA ILE A 32 0.05 -14.41 2.86
C ILE A 32 0.17 -15.87 2.46
N ARG A 33 -0.28 -16.16 1.25
CA ARG A 33 -0.03 -17.42 0.57
C ARG A 33 1.20 -17.27 -0.31
N VAL A 34 2.18 -18.14 -0.12
CA VAL A 34 3.32 -18.33 -1.03
C VAL A 34 3.31 -19.77 -1.50
N ARG A 35 3.10 -19.95 -2.80
CA ARG A 35 2.82 -21.22 -3.46
C ARG A 35 1.63 -21.90 -2.78
N ASN A 36 1.90 -23.01 -2.07
CA ASN A 36 0.90 -23.83 -1.37
C ASN A 36 0.93 -23.62 0.15
N LYS A 37 1.73 -22.68 0.67
CA LYS A 37 1.85 -22.43 2.10
C LYS A 37 1.25 -21.08 2.46
N VAL A 38 0.41 -21.09 3.49
CA VAL A 38 -0.19 -19.89 4.07
C VAL A 38 0.45 -19.65 5.42
N PHE A 39 0.93 -18.45 5.66
CA PHE A 39 1.50 -18.05 6.94
C PHE A 39 1.28 -16.56 7.19
N THR A 40 1.37 -16.16 8.46
CA THR A 40 1.33 -14.75 8.84
C THR A 40 2.72 -14.15 8.70
N THR A 41 2.81 -13.04 7.98
CA THR A 41 4.03 -12.25 7.83
C THR A 41 3.87 -10.88 8.47
N SER A 42 4.99 -10.27 8.85
CA SER A 42 5.05 -8.87 9.27
C SER A 42 5.25 -8.01 8.02
N GLU A 43 4.20 -7.33 7.54
CA GLU A 43 4.31 -6.37 6.43
C GLU A 43 4.86 -5.06 6.97
N VAL A 44 6.12 -4.75 6.64
CA VAL A 44 6.86 -3.59 7.11
C VAL A 44 6.70 -2.44 6.12
N ASN A 45 6.33 -1.27 6.64
CA ASN A 45 6.17 -0.05 5.86
C ASN A 45 6.59 1.21 6.65
N PHE A 46 6.64 2.35 5.97
CA PHE A 46 6.90 3.68 6.54
C PHE A 46 8.23 3.82 7.30
N LEU A 47 9.27 3.05 6.92
CA LEU A 47 10.63 3.27 7.43
C LEU A 47 11.11 4.68 7.03
N CYS A 48 11.37 5.52 8.03
CA CYS A 48 11.82 6.90 7.81
C CYS A 48 12.86 7.29 8.86
N VAL A 49 13.95 7.93 8.41
CA VAL A 49 14.98 8.53 9.25
C VAL A 49 15.09 10.01 8.92
N HIS A 50 15.10 10.85 9.96
CA HIS A 50 15.25 12.29 9.85
C HIS A 50 16.47 12.66 9.02
N LYS A 51 16.33 13.62 8.09
CA LYS A 51 17.35 13.96 7.07
C LYS A 51 18.75 14.17 7.66
N LYS A 52 18.85 14.88 8.79
CA LYS A 52 20.12 15.16 9.49
C LYS A 52 20.82 13.94 10.13
N LEU A 53 20.11 12.82 10.30
CA LEU A 53 20.62 11.59 10.91
C LEU A 53 20.86 10.45 9.89
N ARG A 54 20.67 10.72 8.61
CA ARG A 54 21.00 9.77 7.54
C ARG A 54 22.51 9.47 7.55
N GLY A 55 22.89 8.25 7.17
CA GLY A 55 24.29 7.80 7.22
C GLY A 55 24.80 7.39 8.62
N LYS A 56 24.00 7.57 9.69
CA LYS A 56 24.37 7.18 11.07
C LYS A 56 23.91 5.78 11.49
N ARG A 57 23.60 4.91 10.51
CA ARG A 57 23.17 3.51 10.73
C ARG A 57 21.94 3.32 11.62
N LEU A 58 21.03 4.29 11.68
CA LEU A 58 19.80 4.20 12.48
C LEU A 58 18.75 3.24 11.88
N ALA A 59 18.67 3.16 10.55
CA ALA A 59 17.73 2.25 9.87
C ALA A 59 17.95 0.76 10.23
N PRO A 60 19.19 0.22 10.21
CA PRO A 60 19.46 -1.13 10.71
C PRO A 60 18.99 -1.39 12.15
N VAL A 61 19.07 -0.39 13.04
CA VAL A 61 18.60 -0.52 14.44
C VAL A 61 17.08 -0.65 14.50
N LEU A 62 16.37 0.18 13.74
CA LEU A 62 14.90 0.09 13.62
C LEU A 62 14.45 -1.25 13.05
N ILE A 63 15.16 -1.74 12.01
CA ILE A 63 14.87 -3.04 11.39
C ILE A 63 15.06 -4.17 12.42
N LYS A 64 16.18 -4.16 13.17
CA LYS A 64 16.40 -5.15 14.24
C LYS A 64 15.29 -5.13 15.29
N GLU A 65 14.82 -3.94 15.67
CA GLU A 65 13.77 -3.81 16.68
C GLU A 65 12.41 -4.29 16.17
N VAL A 66 11.99 -3.95 14.94
CA VAL A 66 10.72 -4.45 14.39
C VAL A 66 10.77 -5.97 14.17
N THR A 67 11.92 -6.53 13.79
CA THR A 67 12.13 -7.98 13.72
C THR A 67 12.01 -8.61 15.12
N ARG A 68 12.66 -8.04 16.14
CA ARG A 68 12.57 -8.54 17.52
C ARG A 68 11.12 -8.54 18.01
N VAL A 69 10.38 -7.46 17.78
CA VAL A 69 8.96 -7.35 18.15
C VAL A 69 8.10 -8.39 17.42
N SER A 70 8.34 -8.60 16.12
CA SER A 70 7.62 -9.62 15.33
C SER A 70 7.90 -11.04 15.82
N ASN A 71 9.16 -11.34 16.15
CA ASN A 71 9.57 -12.64 16.66
C ASN A 71 8.94 -12.98 18.02
N LEU A 72 8.66 -11.99 18.87
CA LEU A 72 7.96 -12.20 20.14
C LEU A 72 6.51 -12.70 19.94
N ASP A 73 5.91 -12.41 18.79
CA ASP A 73 4.59 -12.92 18.40
C ASP A 73 4.68 -14.16 17.50
N SER A 74 5.83 -14.83 17.47
CA SER A 74 6.08 -15.99 16.61
C SER A 74 5.90 -15.70 15.11
N VAL A 75 6.07 -14.44 14.68
CA VAL A 75 6.09 -14.04 13.26
C VAL A 75 7.54 -13.90 12.81
N TRP A 76 8.00 -14.86 12.02
CA TRP A 76 9.40 -15.01 11.63
C TRP A 76 9.71 -14.50 10.22
N GLN A 77 8.67 -14.16 9.44
CA GLN A 77 8.78 -13.66 8.09
C GLN A 77 8.43 -12.17 8.03
N GLY A 78 9.20 -11.43 7.23
CA GLY A 78 8.95 -10.03 6.92
C GLY A 78 8.65 -9.86 5.44
N LEU A 79 7.63 -9.07 5.13
CA LEU A 79 7.27 -8.64 3.78
C LEU A 79 7.48 -7.13 3.69
N TYR A 80 8.15 -6.65 2.64
CA TYR A 80 8.29 -5.22 2.41
C TYR A 80 8.49 -4.95 0.93
N THR A 81 8.24 -3.70 0.55
CA THR A 81 8.56 -3.19 -0.79
C THR A 81 9.48 -1.98 -0.66
N ALA A 82 10.33 -1.77 -1.66
CA ALA A 82 11.25 -0.64 -1.70
C ALA A 82 11.41 -0.12 -3.12
N GLY A 83 11.62 1.20 -3.26
CA GLY A 83 11.97 1.83 -4.54
C GLY A 83 13.45 1.66 -4.93
N VAL A 84 14.25 0.99 -4.10
CA VAL A 84 15.65 0.67 -4.34
C VAL A 84 15.84 -0.85 -4.33
N VAL A 85 16.79 -1.35 -5.10
CA VAL A 85 17.08 -2.79 -5.15
C VAL A 85 17.89 -3.19 -3.91
N LEU A 86 17.35 -4.12 -3.13
CA LEU A 86 18.03 -4.74 -1.97
C LEU A 86 18.26 -6.24 -2.25
N PRO A 87 19.45 -6.81 -1.97
CA PRO A 87 19.72 -8.23 -2.20
C PRO A 87 18.93 -9.15 -1.25
N ARG A 88 18.23 -10.21 -1.72
CA ARG A 88 17.75 -10.50 -3.09
C ARG A 88 16.24 -10.24 -3.15
N PRO A 89 15.73 -9.49 -4.13
CA PRO A 89 14.29 -9.28 -4.26
C PRO A 89 13.59 -10.56 -4.74
N VAL A 90 12.35 -10.76 -4.31
CA VAL A 90 11.48 -11.86 -4.79
C VAL A 90 10.87 -11.52 -6.16
N SER A 91 10.55 -10.25 -6.38
CA SER A 91 10.00 -9.74 -7.63
C SER A 91 10.35 -8.26 -7.82
N THR A 92 10.28 -7.78 -9.07
CA THR A 92 10.45 -6.39 -9.43
C THR A 92 9.28 -5.95 -10.31
N CYS A 93 8.62 -4.85 -9.94
CA CYS A 93 7.50 -4.29 -10.67
C CYS A 93 7.82 -2.86 -11.14
N ARG A 94 7.22 -2.44 -12.25
CA ARG A 94 7.33 -1.08 -12.77
C ARG A 94 6.06 -0.31 -12.45
N TYR A 95 6.19 0.92 -11.96
CA TYR A 95 5.06 1.84 -11.84
C TYR A 95 4.58 2.28 -13.22
N TYR A 96 3.26 2.34 -13.37
CA TYR A 96 2.59 2.90 -14.54
C TYR A 96 1.75 4.09 -14.11
N HIS A 97 1.64 5.09 -14.97
CA HIS A 97 0.88 6.31 -14.72
C HIS A 97 -0.14 6.53 -15.83
N ARG A 98 -1.38 6.84 -15.46
CA ARG A 98 -2.41 7.35 -16.38
C ARG A 98 -2.71 8.79 -16.01
N ALA A 99 -2.44 9.72 -16.93
CA ALA A 99 -2.72 11.12 -16.69
C ALA A 99 -4.24 11.35 -16.65
N LEU A 100 -4.73 11.93 -15.55
CA LEU A 100 -6.11 12.39 -15.41
C LEU A 100 -6.22 13.90 -15.61
N ASN A 101 -5.27 14.66 -15.04
CA ASN A 101 -5.13 16.10 -15.24
C ASN A 101 -3.74 16.40 -15.80
N TRP A 102 -3.56 16.17 -17.11
CA TRP A 102 -2.28 16.38 -17.77
C TRP A 102 -1.74 17.82 -17.62
N PRO A 103 -2.54 18.91 -17.75
CA PRO A 103 -2.04 20.28 -17.57
C PRO A 103 -1.35 20.50 -16.23
N LYS A 104 -1.95 20.01 -15.14
CA LYS A 104 -1.36 20.10 -13.80
C LYS A 104 -0.09 19.26 -13.66
N LEU A 105 -0.09 18.05 -14.21
CA LEU A 105 1.09 17.17 -14.20
C LEU A 105 2.26 17.79 -14.98
N HIS A 106 1.96 18.52 -16.05
CA HIS A 106 2.96 19.24 -16.81
C HIS A 106 3.50 20.46 -16.05
N SER A 107 2.62 21.30 -15.49
CA SER A 107 3.03 22.52 -14.80
C SER A 107 3.87 22.28 -13.54
N CYS A 108 3.68 21.14 -12.86
CA CYS A 108 4.53 20.75 -11.73
C CYS A 108 5.77 19.92 -12.10
N GLY A 109 6.01 19.68 -13.40
CA GLY A 109 7.17 18.96 -13.90
C GLY A 109 7.11 17.43 -13.75
N PHE A 110 5.94 16.86 -13.40
CA PHE A 110 5.77 15.41 -13.30
C PHE A 110 5.70 14.71 -14.67
N SER A 111 5.02 15.34 -15.64
CA SER A 111 4.88 14.80 -17.00
C SER A 111 5.44 15.77 -18.05
N PRO A 112 6.38 15.34 -18.91
CA PRO A 112 6.91 16.19 -19.96
C PRO A 112 5.92 16.34 -21.12
N LEU A 113 6.09 17.41 -21.90
CA LEU A 113 5.46 17.55 -23.21
C LEU A 113 6.29 16.77 -24.25
N PRO A 114 5.74 15.75 -24.93
CA PRO A 114 6.48 15.02 -25.96
C PRO A 114 6.89 15.93 -27.12
N ALA A 115 8.04 15.63 -27.74
CA ALA A 115 8.51 16.33 -28.93
C ALA A 115 7.44 16.30 -30.05
N GLY A 116 7.21 17.44 -30.70
CA GLY A 116 6.18 17.58 -31.74
C GLY A 116 4.72 17.60 -31.22
N SER A 117 4.49 17.55 -29.91
CA SER A 117 3.14 17.65 -29.34
C SER A 117 2.79 19.08 -28.94
N LYS A 118 1.48 19.34 -28.77
CA LYS A 118 0.94 20.55 -28.14
C LYS A 118 0.16 20.16 -26.87
N PRO A 119 0.06 21.04 -25.85
CA PRO A 119 -0.73 20.79 -24.64
C PRO A 119 -2.17 20.32 -24.91
N GLN A 120 -2.85 20.96 -25.86
CA GLN A 120 -4.23 20.62 -26.25
C GLN A 120 -4.38 19.17 -26.73
N TYR A 121 -3.38 18.65 -27.47
CA TYR A 121 -3.39 17.26 -27.91
C TYR A 121 -3.27 16.28 -26.74
N GLN A 122 -2.48 16.61 -25.72
CA GLN A 122 -2.35 15.77 -24.53
C GLN A 122 -3.63 15.77 -23.70
N ILE A 123 -4.28 16.94 -23.52
CA ILE A 123 -5.59 17.03 -22.86
C ILE A 123 -6.61 16.13 -23.56
N ARG A 124 -6.73 16.26 -24.88
CA ARG A 124 -7.67 15.44 -25.67
C ARG A 124 -7.33 13.95 -25.61
N LYS A 125 -6.05 13.58 -25.66
CA LYS A 125 -5.57 12.18 -25.58
C LYS A 125 -5.94 11.51 -24.26
N TYR A 126 -5.96 12.27 -23.17
CA TYR A 126 -6.24 11.77 -21.82
C TYR A 126 -7.66 12.06 -21.33
N ALA A 127 -8.51 12.65 -22.18
CA ALA A 127 -9.90 12.89 -21.85
C ALA A 127 -10.61 11.57 -21.50
N LEU A 128 -11.48 11.63 -20.49
CA LEU A 128 -12.33 10.54 -20.05
C LEU A 128 -13.80 11.00 -20.15
N PRO A 129 -14.74 10.06 -20.35
CA PRO A 129 -16.17 10.36 -20.22
C PRO A 129 -16.51 10.96 -18.84
N GLU A 130 -17.53 11.80 -18.78
CA GLU A 130 -18.03 12.36 -17.51
C GLU A 130 -18.76 11.30 -16.67
N GLU A 131 -19.43 10.36 -17.33
CA GLU A 131 -20.17 9.28 -16.69
C GLU A 131 -19.52 7.92 -16.94
N ALA A 132 -19.63 7.03 -15.95
CA ALA A 132 -19.14 5.66 -16.08
C ALA A 132 -20.00 4.88 -17.09
N ALA A 133 -19.37 4.24 -18.07
CA ALA A 133 -20.06 3.43 -19.08
C ALA A 133 -20.53 2.05 -18.55
N THR A 134 -19.99 1.61 -17.41
CA THR A 134 -20.28 0.30 -16.84
C THR A 134 -21.65 0.29 -16.16
N LYS A 135 -22.63 -0.38 -16.79
CA LYS A 135 -23.95 -0.61 -16.19
C LYS A 135 -23.82 -1.38 -14.88
N GLY A 136 -24.63 -1.00 -13.88
CA GLY A 136 -24.63 -1.65 -12.56
C GLY A 136 -23.47 -1.23 -11.64
N LEU A 137 -22.59 -0.32 -12.08
CA LEU A 137 -21.48 0.15 -11.25
C LEU A 137 -22.01 1.01 -10.10
N ARG A 138 -21.78 0.56 -8.86
CA ARG A 138 -22.14 1.30 -7.64
C ARG A 138 -21.06 1.19 -6.57
N PRO A 139 -21.01 2.10 -5.59
CA PRO A 139 -20.11 1.96 -4.45
C PRO A 139 -20.33 0.61 -3.73
N MET A 140 -19.22 0.01 -3.29
CA MET A 140 -19.24 -1.19 -2.46
C MET A 140 -19.91 -0.89 -1.11
N GLN A 141 -20.76 -1.81 -0.66
CA GLN A 141 -21.46 -1.77 0.63
C GLN A 141 -21.07 -2.96 1.50
N GLU A 142 -21.45 -2.92 2.78
CA GLU A 142 -21.07 -3.95 3.74
C GLU A 142 -21.63 -5.34 3.37
N GLN A 143 -22.83 -5.38 2.78
CA GLN A 143 -23.45 -6.62 2.28
C GLN A 143 -22.67 -7.27 1.13
N ASP A 144 -21.83 -6.51 0.41
CA ASP A 144 -21.07 -7.04 -0.73
C ASP A 144 -19.77 -7.74 -0.30
N VAL A 145 -19.37 -7.61 0.97
CA VAL A 145 -18.04 -8.04 1.47
C VAL A 145 -17.79 -9.51 1.19
N ASP A 146 -18.73 -10.39 1.53
CA ASP A 146 -18.52 -11.84 1.38
C ASP A 146 -18.40 -12.25 -0.09
N ALA A 147 -19.21 -11.64 -0.96
CA ALA A 147 -19.14 -11.84 -2.41
C ALA A 147 -17.79 -11.35 -2.98
N VAL A 148 -17.34 -10.17 -2.56
CA VAL A 148 -16.04 -9.59 -2.96
C VAL A 148 -14.89 -10.47 -2.48
N VAL A 149 -14.89 -10.94 -1.23
CA VAL A 149 -13.85 -11.84 -0.71
C VAL A 149 -13.80 -13.14 -1.50
N SER A 150 -14.96 -13.74 -1.80
CA SER A 150 -15.04 -14.97 -2.60
C SER A 150 -14.49 -14.78 -4.03
N LEU A 151 -14.88 -13.70 -4.71
CA LEU A 151 -14.39 -13.35 -6.05
C LEU A 151 -12.89 -13.07 -6.04
N LEU A 152 -12.42 -12.26 -5.08
CA LEU A 152 -11.03 -11.89 -4.95
C LEU A 152 -10.15 -13.11 -4.64
N THR A 153 -10.61 -14.01 -3.78
CA THR A 153 -9.91 -15.26 -3.43
C THR A 153 -9.72 -16.14 -4.66
N ARG A 154 -10.79 -16.35 -5.45
CA ARG A 154 -10.71 -17.12 -6.70
C ARG A 154 -9.77 -16.48 -7.72
N TYR A 155 -9.82 -15.16 -7.85
CA TYR A 155 -8.92 -14.43 -8.75
C TYR A 155 -7.45 -14.54 -8.30
N LEU A 156 -7.19 -14.33 -7.00
CA LEU A 156 -5.84 -14.34 -6.43
C LEU A 156 -5.21 -15.73 -6.39
N ALA A 157 -6.01 -16.81 -6.44
CA ALA A 157 -5.52 -18.19 -6.55
C ALA A 157 -4.66 -18.44 -7.80
N ARG A 158 -4.75 -17.56 -8.81
CA ARG A 158 -3.96 -17.64 -10.06
C ARG A 158 -2.49 -17.23 -9.91
N PHE A 159 -2.12 -16.60 -8.79
CA PHE A 159 -0.76 -16.09 -8.55
C PHE A 159 0.00 -16.98 -7.56
N ASP A 160 1.31 -17.07 -7.70
CA ASP A 160 2.16 -17.82 -6.77
C ASP A 160 2.26 -17.17 -5.39
N MET A 161 2.04 -15.86 -5.28
CA MET A 161 2.11 -15.12 -4.02
C MET A 161 0.95 -14.14 -3.96
N ALA A 162 0.10 -14.25 -2.92
CA ALA A 162 -1.06 -13.38 -2.74
C ALA A 162 -1.48 -13.26 -1.27
N PRO A 163 -2.01 -12.10 -0.84
CA PRO A 163 -2.63 -11.96 0.47
C PRO A 163 -3.92 -12.80 0.55
N GLU A 164 -4.21 -13.30 1.75
CA GLU A 164 -5.51 -13.87 2.08
C GLU A 164 -6.26 -12.87 2.97
N PHE A 165 -7.51 -12.60 2.64
CA PHE A 165 -8.34 -11.66 3.37
C PHE A 165 -9.48 -12.38 4.08
N THR A 166 -9.61 -12.12 5.37
CA THR A 166 -10.85 -12.35 6.11
C THR A 166 -11.90 -11.30 5.74
N ALA A 167 -13.18 -11.56 6.07
CA ALA A 167 -14.24 -10.56 5.90
C ALA A 167 -13.97 -9.27 6.70
N GLU A 168 -13.37 -9.38 7.89
CA GLU A 168 -12.99 -8.23 8.72
C GLU A 168 -11.90 -7.38 8.05
N GLU A 169 -10.85 -8.02 7.52
CA GLU A 169 -9.80 -7.34 6.77
C GLU A 169 -10.36 -6.72 5.48
N ALA A 170 -11.24 -7.43 4.77
CA ALA A 170 -11.87 -6.91 3.57
C ALA A 170 -12.73 -5.67 3.86
N LYS A 171 -13.50 -5.67 4.95
CA LYS A 171 -14.20 -4.47 5.44
C LYS A 171 -13.23 -3.32 5.72
N HIS A 172 -12.08 -3.62 6.35
CA HIS A 172 -11.08 -2.60 6.65
C HIS A 172 -10.43 -1.99 5.40
N TRP A 173 -10.05 -2.84 4.44
CA TRP A 173 -9.22 -2.45 3.29
C TRP A 173 -10.02 -1.98 2.09
N PHE A 174 -11.25 -2.46 1.90
CA PHE A 174 -12.02 -2.22 0.68
C PHE A 174 -13.28 -1.38 0.90
N LEU A 175 -13.89 -1.40 2.08
CA LEU A 175 -15.17 -0.68 2.29
C LEU A 175 -14.95 0.84 2.35
N PRO A 176 -15.62 1.64 1.49
CA PRO A 176 -15.56 3.10 1.55
C PRO A 176 -16.16 3.63 2.87
N LYS A 177 -15.50 4.63 3.48
CA LYS A 177 -15.96 5.24 4.74
C LYS A 177 -16.80 6.49 4.48
N LYS A 178 -18.00 6.57 5.07
CA LYS A 178 -18.94 7.67 4.85
C LYS A 178 -18.62 8.97 5.60
N ASP A 179 -17.74 8.95 6.60
CA ASP A 179 -17.56 10.03 7.59
C ASP A 179 -16.50 11.09 7.22
N GLY A 180 -16.29 11.38 5.93
CA GLY A 180 -15.28 12.36 5.47
C GLY A 180 -13.82 11.93 5.69
N LYS A 181 -13.60 10.75 6.28
CA LYS A 181 -12.28 10.09 6.43
C LYS A 181 -12.06 9.02 5.37
N GLN A 182 -12.74 9.14 4.23
CA GLN A 182 -12.59 8.20 3.13
C GLN A 182 -11.18 8.30 2.55
N VAL A 183 -10.46 7.19 2.62
CA VAL A 183 -9.11 7.03 2.03
C VAL A 183 -9.07 5.97 0.94
N ILE A 184 -10.13 5.16 0.81
CA ILE A 184 -10.30 4.11 -0.19
C ILE A 184 -11.63 4.31 -0.92
N TRP A 185 -11.62 4.10 -2.24
CA TRP A 185 -12.79 4.09 -3.11
C TRP A 185 -12.88 2.72 -3.77
N SER A 186 -13.98 2.00 -3.53
CA SER A 186 -14.25 0.69 -4.10
C SER A 186 -15.66 0.67 -4.67
N TYR A 187 -15.79 0.10 -5.85
CA TYR A 187 -17.05 -0.02 -6.59
C TYR A 187 -17.22 -1.48 -7.00
N VAL A 188 -18.47 -1.94 -6.99
CA VAL A 188 -18.87 -3.28 -7.45
C VAL A 188 -19.84 -3.14 -8.62
N VAL A 189 -19.99 -4.20 -9.39
CA VAL A 189 -20.97 -4.30 -10.47
C VAL A 189 -22.02 -5.32 -10.06
N GLU A 190 -23.28 -4.90 -10.08
CA GLU A 190 -24.47 -5.72 -9.80
C GLU A 190 -25.45 -5.67 -10.98
#